data_AF-A0ABD0NHS3-F1
#
_entry.id   AF-A0ABD0NHS3-F1
#
_cell.length_a   1.000
_cell.length_b   1.000
_cell.length_c   1.000
_cell.angle_alpha   90.00
_cell.angle_beta   90.00
_cell.angle_gamma   90.00
#
_symmetry.space_group_name_H-M   'P 1'
#
loop_
_entity.id
_entity.type
_entity.pdbx_description
1 polymer ?
#
loop_
_entity_poly.entity_id
_entity_poly.type
_entity_poly.pdbx_seq_one_letter_code
_entity_poly.pdbx_strand_id
1 'polypeptide(L)' 'FLSSTADEACQYVTGIVGKNLLLLRELNLSGRELGDTRVNQITALLQDKNCKLNKL' A
#
# COMPACT_ATOMS: atom_id res chain seq x y z
N PHE A 1 14.01 -0.56 6.44
CA PHE A 1 13.97 -1.04 5.05
C PHE A 1 12.69 -1.84 4.91
N LEU A 2 11.83 -1.47 3.96
CA LEU A 2 10.61 -2.21 3.65
C LEU A 2 10.98 -3.64 3.25
N SER A 3 10.15 -4.62 3.60
CA SER A 3 10.29 -5.98 3.04
C SER A 3 10.03 -5.93 1.53
N SER A 4 10.59 -6.87 0.74
CA SER A 4 10.40 -6.89 -0.72
C SER A 4 8.91 -6.85 -1.12
N THR A 5 8.08 -7.54 -0.34
CA THR A 5 6.62 -7.57 -0.47
C THR A 5 5.98 -6.20 -0.22
N ALA A 6 6.44 -5.47 0.80
CA ALA A 6 5.94 -4.13 1.09
C ALA A 6 6.43 -3.11 0.05
N ASP A 7 7.63 -3.26 -0.50
CA ASP A 7 8.16 -2.37 -1.54
C ASP A 7 7.37 -2.50 -2.85
N GLU A 8 7.03 -3.72 -3.26
CA GLU A 8 6.14 -3.97 -4.41
C GLU A 8 4.74 -3.37 -4.21
N ALA A 9 4.15 -3.56 -3.01
CA ALA A 9 2.88 -2.92 -2.68
C ALA A 9 3.00 -1.38 -2.73
N CYS A 10 4.13 -0.84 -2.27
CA CYS A 10 4.39 0.59 -2.26
C CYS A 10 4.44 1.15 -3.68
N GLN A 11 5.12 0.47 -4.59
CA GLN A 11 5.16 0.86 -6.01
C GLN A 11 3.79 0.75 -6.67
N TYR A 12 3.06 -0.34 -6.43
CA TYR A 12 1.72 -0.53 -7.00
C TYR A 12 0.76 0.58 -6.56
N VAL A 13 0.70 0.85 -5.26
CA VAL A 13 -0.16 1.89 -4.71
C VAL A 13 0.30 3.26 -5.18
N THR A 14 1.61 3.57 -5.18
CA THR A 14 2.13 4.83 -5.72
C THR A 14 1.72 5.02 -7.18
N GLY A 15 1.68 3.96 -7.98
CA GLY A 15 1.15 3.97 -9.35
C GLY A 15 -0.35 4.27 -9.44
N ILE A 16 -1.14 3.85 -8.45
CA ILE A 16 -2.58 4.14 -8.37
C ILE A 16 -2.84 5.59 -7.96
N VAL A 17 -2.22 6.04 -6.86
CA VAL A 17 -2.52 7.35 -6.26
C VAL A 17 -1.70 8.47 -6.89
N GLY A 18 -0.65 8.14 -7.65
CA GLY A 18 0.30 9.09 -8.22
C GLY A 18 1.06 9.89 -7.16
N LYS A 19 1.06 9.42 -5.90
CA LYS A 19 1.56 10.14 -4.73
C LYS A 19 2.44 9.25 -3.87
N ASN A 20 3.38 9.89 -3.21
CA ASN A 20 4.30 9.22 -2.31
C ASN A 20 3.54 8.67 -1.10
N LEU A 21 3.57 7.35 -0.93
CA LEU A 21 2.82 6.62 0.09
C LEU A 21 3.20 7.03 1.53
N LEU A 22 4.46 7.42 1.74
CA LEU A 22 4.96 7.90 3.04
C LEU A 22 4.26 9.19 3.52
N LEU A 23 3.62 9.91 2.60
CA LEU A 23 2.87 11.14 2.88
C LEU A 23 1.35 10.93 2.84
N LEU A 24 0.89 9.76 2.40
CA LEU A 24 -0.51 9.44 2.23
C LEU A 24 -1.09 8.95 3.57
N ARG A 25 -2.24 9.50 3.99
CA ARG A 25 -2.94 9.07 5.21
C ARG A 25 -4.12 8.15 4.94
N GLU A 26 -4.71 8.27 3.76
CA GLU A 26 -5.87 7.52 3.30
C GLU A 26 -5.59 6.98 1.90
N LEU A 27 -5.85 5.69 1.71
CA LEU A 27 -5.74 5.02 0.42
C LEU A 27 -7.10 4.47 0.04
N ASN A 28 -7.68 4.98 -1.05
CA ASN A 28 -8.94 4.46 -1.57
C ASN A 28 -8.68 3.44 -2.68
N LEU A 29 -9.04 2.18 -2.43
CA LEU A 29 -8.99 1.09 -3.42
C LEU A 29 -10.39 0.64 -3.85
N SER A 30 -11.44 1.39 -3.50
CA SER A 30 -12.81 1.05 -3.90
C SER A 30 -12.93 0.91 -5.41
N GLY A 31 -13.67 -0.12 -5.85
CA GLY A 31 -13.86 -0.41 -7.27
C GLY A 31 -12.67 -1.06 -7.98
N ARG A 32 -11.61 -1.46 -7.25
CA ARG A 32 -10.52 -2.28 -7.81
C ARG A 32 -10.63 -3.72 -7.33
N GLU A 33 -10.57 -4.67 -8.27
CA GLU A 33 -10.37 -6.07 -7.95
C GLU A 33 -8.90 -6.30 -7.56
N LEU A 34 -8.69 -6.56 -6.28
CA LEU A 34 -7.40 -6.97 -5.74
C LEU A 34 -7.48 -8.46 -5.45
N GLY A 35 -6.66 -9.26 -6.12
CA GLY A 35 -6.50 -10.67 -5.75
C GLY A 35 -5.80 -10.81 -4.38
N ASP A 36 -5.91 -12.00 -3.77
CA ASP A 36 -5.39 -12.28 -2.42
C ASP A 36 -3.91 -11.91 -2.23
N THR A 37 -3.09 -12.16 -3.25
CA THR A 37 -1.66 -11.77 -3.22
C THR A 37 -1.49 -10.27 -3.02
N ARG A 38 -2.31 -9.46 -3.70
CA ARG A 38 -2.26 -8.00 -3.67
C ARG A 38 -2.80 -7.45 -2.35
N VAL A 39 -3.84 -8.08 -1.81
CA VAL A 39 -4.36 -7.78 -0.47
C VAL A 39 -3.31 -8.08 0.61
N ASN A 40 -2.61 -9.21 0.52
CA ASN A 40 -1.53 -9.56 1.45
C ASN A 40 -0.35 -8.59 1.36
N GLN A 41 0.03 -8.15 0.16
CA GLN A 41 1.08 -7.14 -0.03
C GLN A 41 0.71 -5.80 0.62
N ILE A 42 -0.52 -5.33 0.41
CA ILE A 42 -1.02 -4.07 1.00
C ILE A 42 -1.12 -4.19 2.52
N THR A 43 -1.52 -5.36 3.03
CA THR A 43 -1.55 -5.63 4.47
C THR A 43 -0.14 -5.61 5.07
N ALA A 44 0.85 -6.20 4.40
CA ALA A 44 2.24 -6.16 4.83
C ALA A 44 2.80 -4.73 4.82
N LEU A 45 2.43 -3.92 3.82
CA LEU A 45 2.77 -2.49 3.77
C LEU A 45 2.16 -1.74 4.97
N LEU A 46 0.88 -1.97 5.28
CA LEU A 46 0.20 -1.35 6.43
C LEU A 46 0.81 -1.74 7.78
N GLN A 47 1.34 -2.96 7.89
CA GLN A 47 2.06 -3.43 9.06
C GLN A 47 3.49 -2.88 9.17
N ASP A 48 4.04 -2.30 8.11
CA ASP A 48 5.37 -1.72 8.15
C ASP A 48 5.37 -0.45 9.02
N LYS A 49 6.34 -0.35 9.94
CA LYS A 49 6.48 0.79 10.86
C LYS A 49 6.66 2.14 10.15
N ASN A 50 7.08 2.15 8.89
CA ASN A 50 7.25 3.36 8.10
C ASN A 50 5.97 3.78 7.37
N CYS A 51 4.94 2.93 7.36
CA CYS A 51 3.67 3.24 6.71
C CYS A 51 2.83 4.16 7.60
N LYS A 52 2.37 5.28 7.02
CA LYS A 52 1.53 6.29 7.70
C LYS A 52 0.07 6.25 7.28
N LEU A 53 -0.33 5.24 6.50
CA LEU A 53 -1.73 4.99 6.22
C LEU A 53 -2.45 4.68 7.53
N ASN A 54 -3.50 5.43 7.82
CA ASN A 54 -4.37 5.16 8.95
C ASN A 54 -5.70 4.53 8.51
N LYS A 55 -6.03 4.60 7.21
CA LYS A 55 -7.30 4.15 6.64
C LYS A 55 -7.14 3.63 5.22
N LEU A 56 -7.93 2.60 4.92
CA LEU A 56 -8.14 1.97 3.63
C LEU A 56 -9.62 2.10 3.23
#